data_AF-A0A804N4T2-F1
#
_entry.id   AF-A0A804N4T2-F1
#
_cell.length_a   1.000
_cell.length_b   1.000
_cell.length_c   1.000
_cell.angle_alpha   90.00
_cell.angle_beta   90.00
_cell.angle_gamma   90.00
#
_symmetry.space_group_name_H-M   'P 1'
#
loop_
_entity.id
_entity.type
_entity.pdbx_description
1 polymer ?
#
loop_
_entity_poly.entity_id
_entity_poly.type
_entity_poly.pdbx_seq_one_letter_code
_entity_poly.pdbx_strand_id
1 'polypeptide(L)'
;MNEEIGFQCDNNQGECRAKFSCHLDCFAWVKRDSYLPQGSQGLKHTCRLLQKPSYVTILWRLIQKIWFALQWSSHRYLKFSFFSYPEVTLSPMDFVFSFMDCTRLNLKDLPEFIFTPLFLFQTMASYSVSDDVATYYLYMTYVHPFIFSLATIIPMLPDEVLWKGSGTLCEILLMVQVCLVNIFCHVSITYAS
;
A
#
# COMPACT_ATOMS: atom_id res chain seq x y z
N MET A 1 16.01 13.10 11.60
CA MET A 1 15.33 13.05 10.28
C MET A 1 15.54 14.35 9.50
N ASN A 2 15.10 15.51 10.01
CA ASN A 2 15.25 16.78 9.29
C ASN A 2 16.71 17.13 8.95
N GLU A 3 17.64 16.92 9.88
CA GLU A 3 19.06 17.27 9.66
C GLU A 3 19.79 16.37 8.63
N GLU A 4 19.36 15.12 8.47
CA GLU A 4 20.02 14.17 7.58
C GLU A 4 19.37 14.12 6.19
N ILE A 5 18.03 14.11 6.15
CA ILE A 5 17.26 13.88 4.93
C ILE A 5 16.25 15.00 4.63
N GLY A 6 16.23 16.10 5.41
CA GLY A 6 15.39 17.27 5.12
C GLY A 6 13.88 17.07 5.26
N PHE A 7 13.43 15.95 5.84
CA PHE A 7 12.02 15.70 6.13
C PHE A 7 11.65 16.28 7.50
N GLN A 8 10.59 17.06 7.51
CA GLN A 8 9.96 17.61 8.71
C GLN A 8 8.53 17.07 8.79
N CYS A 9 8.23 16.36 9.88
CA CYS A 9 6.89 15.86 10.14
C CYS A 9 6.14 16.83 11.03
N ASP A 10 4.94 17.23 10.59
CA ASP A 10 4.07 18.09 11.38
C ASP A 10 3.24 17.23 12.33
N ASN A 11 3.35 17.49 13.63
CA ASN A 11 2.70 16.69 14.68
C ASN A 11 1.17 16.83 14.65
N ASN A 12 0.64 17.92 14.07
CA ASN A 12 -0.79 18.19 14.07
C ASN A 12 -1.55 17.38 13.02
N GLN A 13 -0.93 17.18 11.85
CA GLN A 13 -1.55 16.52 10.69
C GLN A 13 -0.99 15.12 10.45
N GLY A 14 0.14 14.77 11.08
CA GLY A 14 0.84 13.50 10.83
C GLY A 14 1.48 13.43 9.44
N GLU A 15 1.66 14.58 8.79
CA GLU A 15 2.22 14.68 7.44
C GLU A 15 3.72 14.94 7.52
N CYS A 16 4.52 14.13 6.81
CA CYS A 16 5.94 14.35 6.64
C CYS A 16 6.20 15.03 5.29
N ARG A 17 6.81 16.22 5.32
CA ARG A 17 7.10 17.02 4.11
C ARG A 17 8.60 17.29 4.01
N ALA A 18 9.11 17.36 2.78
CA ALA A 18 10.49 17.78 2.50
C ALA A 18 10.50 18.85 1.39
N LYS A 19 11.53 19.70 1.38
CA LYS A 19 11.66 20.77 0.37
C LYS A 19 11.96 20.25 -1.03
N PHE A 20 12.62 19.10 -1.13
CA PHE A 20 13.14 18.56 -2.40
C PHE A 20 12.50 17.24 -2.81
N SER A 21 11.62 16.68 -1.96
CA SER A 21 10.95 15.41 -2.24
C SER A 21 9.50 15.47 -1.80
N CYS A 22 8.62 15.06 -2.72
CA CYS A 22 7.20 14.90 -2.47
C CYS A 22 6.94 13.60 -1.70
N HIS A 23 6.14 13.67 -0.64
CA HIS A 23 5.72 12.52 0.14
C HIS A 23 4.26 12.19 -0.16
N LEU A 24 4.07 11.21 -1.05
CA LEU A 24 2.77 10.82 -1.55
C LEU A 24 2.28 9.57 -0.81
N ASP A 25 1.49 9.78 0.23
CA ASP A 25 0.87 8.69 0.99
C ASP A 25 -0.28 8.04 0.19
N CYS A 26 -0.04 6.80 -0.24
CA CYS A 26 -1.04 6.01 -0.94
C CYS A 26 -2.30 5.79 -0.11
N PHE A 27 -2.22 5.76 1.22
CA PHE A 27 -3.37 5.57 2.08
C PHE A 27 -4.32 6.76 2.07
N ALA A 28 -3.80 7.99 1.95
CA ALA A 28 -4.60 9.19 1.78
C ALA A 28 -5.39 9.13 0.45
N TRP A 29 -4.74 8.70 -0.64
CA TRP A 29 -5.41 8.48 -1.91
C TRP A 29 -6.50 7.41 -1.82
N VAL A 30 -6.20 6.28 -1.15
CA VAL A 30 -7.18 5.19 -0.98
C VAL A 30 -8.43 5.70 -0.25
N LYS A 31 -8.29 6.46 0.82
CA LYS A 31 -9.44 6.97 1.58
C LYS A 31 -10.33 7.91 0.76
N ARG A 32 -9.73 8.71 -0.12
CA ARG A 32 -10.41 9.81 -0.81
C ARG A 32 -10.93 9.42 -2.19
N ASP A 33 -10.11 8.72 -2.97
CA ASP A 33 -10.30 8.56 -4.42
C ASP A 33 -10.49 7.10 -4.85
N SER A 34 -10.24 6.09 -4.00
CA SER A 34 -10.42 4.69 -4.41
C SER A 34 -11.88 4.25 -4.48
N TYR A 35 -12.81 5.03 -3.92
CA TYR A 35 -14.24 4.70 -3.78
C TYR A 35 -14.52 3.37 -3.05
N LEU A 36 -13.54 2.84 -2.31
CA LEU A 36 -13.66 1.60 -1.53
C LEU A 36 -14.43 1.84 -0.22
N PRO A 37 -15.29 0.88 0.21
CA PRO A 37 -15.93 0.97 1.52
C PRO A 37 -14.88 0.89 2.63
N GLN A 38 -15.13 1.60 3.75
CA GLN A 38 -14.16 1.78 4.85
C GLN A 38 -13.54 0.46 5.35
N GLY A 39 -14.29 -0.65 5.37
CA GLY A 39 -13.78 -1.96 5.78
C GLY A 39 -12.75 -2.61 4.83
N SER A 40 -12.53 -2.04 3.65
CA SER A 40 -11.64 -2.58 2.59
C SER A 40 -10.47 -1.66 2.24
N GLN A 41 -10.23 -0.62 3.04
CA GLN A 41 -9.14 0.35 2.84
C GLN A 41 -7.79 -0.12 3.38
N GLY A 42 -7.74 -1.28 4.04
CA GLY A 42 -6.48 -1.88 4.47
C GLY A 42 -5.69 -2.41 3.27
N LEU A 43 -4.35 -2.29 3.33
CA LEU A 43 -3.43 -2.61 2.22
C LEU A 43 -3.74 -3.96 1.56
N LYS A 44 -3.96 -5.01 2.36
CA LYS A 44 -4.32 -6.35 1.87
C LYS A 44 -5.58 -6.36 1.00
N HIS A 45 -6.63 -5.67 1.45
CA HIS A 45 -7.91 -5.65 0.74
C HIS A 45 -7.84 -4.74 -0.49
N THR A 46 -7.22 -3.57 -0.34
CA THR A 46 -7.00 -2.65 -1.46
C THR A 46 -6.17 -3.29 -2.56
N CYS A 47 -5.08 -3.98 -2.20
CA CYS A 47 -4.25 -4.74 -3.12
C CYS A 47 -5.05 -5.85 -3.81
N ARG A 48 -5.93 -6.56 -3.09
CA ARG A 48 -6.80 -7.58 -3.70
C ARG A 48 -7.82 -7.01 -4.69
N LEU A 49 -8.37 -5.83 -4.41
CA LEU A 49 -9.45 -5.24 -5.21
C LEU A 49 -8.93 -4.46 -6.42
N LEU A 50 -7.87 -3.67 -6.24
CA LEU A 50 -7.29 -2.84 -7.28
C LEU A 50 -6.24 -3.60 -8.09
N GLN A 51 -5.38 -4.35 -7.41
CA GLN A 51 -4.26 -5.02 -8.07
C GLN A 51 -4.72 -6.37 -8.60
N LYS A 52 -4.71 -6.54 -9.94
CA LYS A 52 -4.93 -7.85 -10.53
C LYS A 52 -3.85 -8.81 -10.01
N PRO A 53 -4.22 -10.06 -9.70
CA PRO A 53 -3.39 -10.98 -8.93
C PRO A 53 -2.07 -11.35 -9.63
N SER A 54 -1.88 -10.99 -10.91
CA SER A 54 -0.79 -11.46 -11.75
C SER A 54 0.60 -11.28 -11.14
N TYR A 55 0.98 -10.12 -10.60
CA TYR A 55 2.36 -9.94 -10.12
C TYR A 55 2.64 -10.60 -8.76
N VAL A 56 1.75 -10.41 -7.79
CA VAL A 56 1.92 -10.95 -6.43
C VAL A 56 1.75 -12.48 -6.43
N THR A 57 0.84 -13.05 -7.24
CA THR A 57 0.73 -14.51 -7.40
C THR A 57 1.97 -15.10 -8.05
N ILE A 58 2.53 -14.46 -9.08
CA ILE A 58 3.69 -15.00 -9.80
C ILE A 58 4.94 -14.93 -8.92
N LEU A 59 5.16 -13.80 -8.24
CA LEU A 59 6.30 -13.65 -7.32
C LEU A 59 6.17 -14.61 -6.13
N TRP A 60 4.97 -14.76 -5.56
CA TRP A 60 4.72 -15.73 -4.49
C TRP A 60 4.89 -17.18 -4.97
N ARG A 61 4.43 -17.52 -6.18
CA ARG A 61 4.66 -18.84 -6.80
C ARG A 61 6.14 -19.10 -7.05
N LEU A 62 6.92 -18.08 -7.42
CA LEU A 62 8.38 -18.17 -7.58
C LEU A 62 9.06 -18.38 -6.23
N ILE A 63 8.69 -17.62 -5.20
CA ILE A 63 9.22 -17.76 -3.85
C ILE A 63 8.87 -19.14 -3.27
N GLN A 64 7.63 -19.62 -3.44
CA GLN A 64 7.26 -20.99 -3.05
C GLN A 64 8.05 -22.04 -3.83
N LYS A 65 8.25 -21.87 -5.14
CA LYS A 65 9.06 -22.80 -5.94
C LYS A 65 10.52 -22.83 -5.48
N ILE A 66 11.10 -21.67 -5.16
CA ILE A 66 12.47 -21.56 -4.63
C ILE A 66 12.56 -22.15 -3.22
N TRP A 67 11.57 -21.92 -2.36
CA TRP A 67 11.50 -22.48 -1.02
C TRP A 67 11.37 -24.01 -1.05
N PHE A 68 10.48 -24.56 -1.89
CA PHE A 68 10.36 -26.01 -2.12
C PHE A 68 11.64 -26.60 -2.72
N ALA A 69 12.30 -25.89 -3.64
CA ALA A 69 13.57 -26.33 -4.23
C ALA A 69 14.71 -26.34 -3.20
N LEU A 70 14.78 -25.35 -2.30
CA LEU A 70 15.79 -25.27 -1.24
C LEU A 70 15.54 -26.32 -0.15
N GLN A 71 14.28 -26.59 0.21
CA GLN A 71 13.92 -27.62 1.19
C GLN A 71 14.25 -29.04 0.67
N TRP A 72 14.18 -29.27 -0.65
CA TRP A 72 14.45 -30.57 -1.27
C TRP A 72 15.93 -30.99 -1.24
N SER A 73 16.85 -30.05 -1.05
CA SER A 73 18.28 -30.37 -1.02
C SER A 73 18.75 -30.97 0.31
N SER A 74 17.97 -30.90 1.40
CA SER A 74 18.50 -31.21 2.74
C SER A 74 17.75 -32.27 3.56
N HIS A 75 16.66 -32.88 3.08
CA HIS A 75 15.98 -33.94 3.84
C HIS A 75 15.48 -35.10 2.97
N ARG A 76 16.30 -36.15 2.88
CA ARG A 76 15.82 -37.53 2.86
C ARG A 76 15.00 -37.70 4.17
N TYR A 77 13.81 -38.27 4.11
CA TYR A 77 12.88 -38.48 5.24
C TYR A 77 12.08 -37.25 5.70
N LEU A 78 10.97 -36.96 5.01
CA LEU A 78 9.66 -36.71 5.65
C LEU A 78 8.56 -36.73 4.59
N LYS A 79 7.63 -37.67 4.76
CA LYS A 79 6.50 -37.94 3.89
C LYS A 79 5.44 -36.88 4.18
N PHE A 80 5.48 -35.74 3.49
CA PHE A 80 4.39 -34.76 3.57
C PHE A 80 3.21 -35.28 2.74
N SER A 81 2.13 -35.63 3.43
CA SER A 81 0.85 -35.94 2.81
C SER A 81 0.38 -34.74 2.00
N PHE A 82 0.26 -34.94 0.69
CA PHE A 82 -0.23 -33.99 -0.27
C PHE A 82 -1.70 -33.69 0.04
N PHE A 83 -1.98 -32.54 0.65
CA PHE A 83 -3.36 -32.05 0.74
C PHE A 83 -3.71 -31.42 -0.61
N SER A 84 -4.35 -32.22 -1.47
CA SER A 84 -5.03 -31.73 -2.67
C SER A 84 -6.17 -30.81 -2.21
N TYR A 85 -6.03 -29.50 -2.37
CA TYR A 85 -7.18 -28.59 -2.32
C TYR A 85 -7.78 -28.47 -3.74
N PRO A 86 -9.10 -28.61 -3.89
CA PRO A 86 -9.78 -28.37 -5.17
C PRO A 86 -9.74 -26.87 -5.51
N GLU A 87 -9.90 -26.55 -6.80
CA GLU A 87 -9.98 -25.18 -7.33
C GLU A 87 -10.96 -24.30 -6.54
N VAL A 88 -10.42 -23.51 -5.61
CA VAL A 88 -11.09 -22.35 -5.05
C VAL A 88 -10.25 -21.14 -5.41
N THR A 89 -10.89 -20.16 -6.03
CA THR A 89 -10.32 -18.87 -6.47
C THR A 89 -9.92 -17.99 -5.30
N LEU A 90 -9.10 -18.50 -4.38
CA LEU A 90 -8.60 -17.76 -3.23
C LEU A 90 -7.28 -17.11 -3.58
N SER A 91 -7.17 -15.81 -3.33
CA SER A 91 -5.96 -15.04 -3.64
C SER A 91 -4.79 -15.52 -2.77
N PRO A 92 -3.52 -15.47 -3.22
CA PRO A 92 -2.35 -15.84 -2.40
C PRO A 92 -2.27 -15.06 -1.08
N MET A 93 -2.79 -13.83 -1.08
CA MET A 93 -2.90 -13.00 0.12
C MET A 93 -3.91 -13.59 1.12
N ASP A 94 -4.91 -14.37 0.71
CA ASP A 94 -5.72 -15.15 1.65
C ASP A 94 -4.90 -16.27 2.29
N PHE A 95 -4.00 -16.91 1.56
CA PHE A 95 -3.20 -18.01 2.10
C PHE A 95 -2.15 -17.53 3.10
N VAL A 96 -1.42 -16.45 2.80
CA VAL A 96 -0.43 -15.85 3.72
C VAL A 96 -1.09 -15.37 5.00
N PHE A 97 -2.22 -14.67 4.88
CA PHE A 97 -2.92 -14.18 6.05
C PHE A 97 -3.74 -15.26 6.76
N SER A 98 -4.22 -16.31 6.08
CA SER A 98 -4.85 -17.47 6.75
C SER A 98 -3.80 -18.32 7.49
N PHE A 99 -2.56 -18.36 6.99
CA PHE A 99 -1.43 -18.96 7.70
C PHE A 99 -1.04 -18.12 8.93
N MET A 100 -1.24 -16.80 8.88
CA MET A 100 -1.04 -15.90 10.01
C MET A 100 -2.24 -15.89 10.99
N ASP A 101 -3.49 -15.99 10.54
CA ASP A 101 -4.65 -16.22 11.41
C ASP A 101 -4.61 -17.61 12.08
N CYS A 102 -3.87 -18.57 11.50
CA CYS A 102 -3.51 -19.82 12.19
C CYS A 102 -2.64 -19.59 13.43
N THR A 103 -2.08 -18.41 13.70
CA THR A 103 -1.44 -18.14 15.01
C THR A 103 -2.46 -17.90 16.13
N ARG A 104 -3.77 -18.01 15.85
CA ARG A 104 -4.83 -18.18 16.87
C ARG A 104 -5.17 -19.64 17.15
N LEU A 105 -4.42 -20.61 16.63
CA LEU A 105 -4.47 -22.00 17.07
C LEU A 105 -3.53 -22.19 18.27
N ASN A 106 -3.99 -22.95 19.26
CA ASN A 106 -3.31 -23.19 20.53
C ASN A 106 -1.80 -23.44 20.35
N LEU A 107 -0.98 -22.69 21.09
CA LEU A 107 0.50 -22.71 21.13
C LEU A 107 1.12 -24.09 21.46
N LYS A 108 0.31 -25.15 21.58
CA LYS A 108 0.70 -26.51 21.98
C LYS A 108 0.75 -27.51 20.82
N ASP A 109 0.16 -27.20 19.67
CA ASP A 109 0.03 -28.15 18.55
C ASP A 109 0.90 -27.81 17.33
N LEU A 110 1.79 -26.82 17.43
CA LEU A 110 2.65 -26.43 16.33
C LEU A 110 3.94 -27.29 16.33
N PRO A 111 4.26 -28.02 15.25
CA PRO A 111 5.49 -28.83 15.20
C PRO A 111 6.73 -27.94 15.37
N GLU A 112 7.70 -28.40 16.16
CA GLU A 112 8.95 -27.69 16.56
C GLU A 112 9.74 -27.06 15.39
N PHE A 113 9.45 -27.45 14.14
CA PHE A 113 10.09 -26.92 12.94
C PHE A 113 9.78 -25.44 12.66
N ILE A 114 8.58 -24.95 13.04
CA ILE A 114 8.17 -23.56 12.78
C ILE A 114 8.81 -22.56 13.76
N PHE A 115 9.31 -23.03 14.91
CA PHE A 115 9.96 -22.18 15.92
C PHE A 115 11.47 -22.02 15.69
N THR A 116 12.00 -22.46 14.54
CA THR A 116 13.37 -22.10 14.18
C THR A 116 13.42 -20.60 13.87
N PRO A 117 14.26 -19.81 14.58
CA PRO A 117 14.33 -18.36 14.38
C PRO A 117 14.64 -17.99 12.92
N LEU A 118 15.29 -18.89 12.19
CA LEU A 118 15.59 -18.74 10.77
C LEU A 118 14.33 -18.77 9.88
N PHE A 119 13.37 -19.67 10.13
CA PHE A 119 12.14 -19.75 9.34
C PHE A 119 11.21 -18.55 9.60
N LEU A 120 11.11 -18.13 10.87
CA LEU A 120 10.36 -16.93 11.24
C LEU A 120 10.97 -15.69 10.56
N PHE A 121 12.29 -15.54 10.59
CA PHE A 121 12.98 -14.42 9.93
C PHE A 121 12.74 -14.39 8.42
N GLN A 122 12.83 -15.53 7.74
CA GLN A 122 12.55 -15.63 6.30
C GLN A 122 11.10 -15.24 5.98
N THR A 123 10.15 -15.69 6.82
CA THR A 123 8.73 -15.37 6.63
C THR A 123 8.48 -13.87 6.81
N MET A 124 9.00 -13.26 7.87
CA MET A 124 8.87 -11.82 8.13
C MET A 124 9.55 -10.98 7.04
N ALA A 125 10.72 -11.40 6.57
CA ALA A 125 11.42 -10.75 5.46
C ALA A 125 10.59 -10.79 4.17
N SER A 126 9.99 -11.95 3.85
CA SER A 126 9.13 -12.08 2.66
C SER A 126 7.87 -11.21 2.74
N TYR A 127 7.30 -11.08 3.94
CA TYR A 127 6.13 -10.23 4.18
C TYR A 127 6.46 -8.75 3.98
N SER A 128 7.59 -8.28 4.54
CA SER A 128 8.07 -6.89 4.38
C SER A 128 8.26 -6.54 2.90
N VAL A 129 8.95 -7.39 2.13
CA VAL A 129 9.17 -7.16 0.70
C VAL A 129 7.85 -7.16 -0.06
N SER A 130 6.87 -7.98 0.36
CA SER A 130 5.56 -8.03 -0.30
C SER A 130 4.76 -6.74 -0.12
N ASP A 131 4.81 -6.12 1.07
CA ASP A 131 4.13 -4.87 1.37
C ASP A 131 4.76 -3.70 0.58
N ASP A 132 6.09 -3.66 0.50
CA ASP A 132 6.83 -2.66 -0.29
C ASP A 132 6.48 -2.75 -1.78
N VAL A 133 6.49 -3.97 -2.33
CA VAL A 133 6.18 -4.22 -3.74
C VAL A 133 4.72 -3.88 -4.04
N ALA A 134 3.78 -4.25 -3.17
CA ALA A 134 2.37 -3.90 -3.32
C ALA A 134 2.17 -2.38 -3.34
N THR A 135 2.79 -1.68 -2.39
CA THR A 135 2.70 -0.21 -2.28
C THR A 135 3.29 0.49 -3.49
N TYR A 136 4.48 0.06 -3.95
CA TYR A 136 5.14 0.63 -5.13
C TYR A 136 4.28 0.52 -6.40
N TYR A 137 3.71 -0.65 -6.65
CA TYR A 137 2.86 -0.84 -7.83
C TYR A 137 1.52 -0.11 -7.72
N LEU A 138 0.92 -0.06 -6.53
CA LEU A 138 -0.29 0.72 -6.30
C LEU A 138 -0.04 2.21 -6.59
N TYR A 139 1.09 2.73 -6.09
CA TYR A 139 1.53 4.09 -6.35
C TYR A 139 1.71 4.33 -7.86
N MET A 140 2.54 3.52 -8.53
CA MET A 140 2.86 3.73 -9.94
C MET A 140 1.67 3.57 -10.88
N THR A 141 0.73 2.68 -10.55
CA THR A 141 -0.41 2.37 -11.43
C THR A 141 -1.56 3.36 -11.26
N TYR A 142 -1.85 3.77 -10.02
CA TYR A 142 -3.05 4.56 -9.71
C TYR A 142 -2.72 5.97 -9.24
N VAL A 143 -1.88 6.09 -8.22
CA VAL A 143 -1.66 7.38 -7.53
C VAL A 143 -0.84 8.34 -8.38
N HIS A 144 0.29 7.88 -8.92
CA HIS A 144 1.23 8.70 -9.68
C HIS A 144 0.57 9.38 -10.89
N PRO A 145 -0.03 8.67 -11.87
CA PRO A 145 -0.63 9.34 -13.03
C PRO A 145 -1.81 10.23 -12.63
N PHE A 146 -2.57 9.87 -11.60
CA PHE A 146 -3.73 10.63 -11.15
C PHE A 146 -3.35 11.94 -10.47
N ILE A 147 -2.49 11.91 -9.46
CA ILE A 147 -2.11 13.12 -8.71
C ILE A 147 -1.31 14.08 -9.57
N PHE A 148 -0.38 13.57 -10.39
CA PHE A 148 0.39 14.44 -11.28
C PHE A 148 -0.49 15.05 -12.38
N SER A 149 -1.47 14.32 -12.91
CA SER A 149 -2.41 14.93 -13.86
C SER A 149 -3.27 16.01 -13.20
N LEU A 150 -3.75 15.81 -11.97
CA LEU A 150 -4.48 16.85 -11.23
C LEU A 150 -3.63 18.08 -10.95
N ALA A 151 -2.36 17.91 -10.59
CA ALA A 151 -1.42 19.00 -10.33
C ALA A 151 -1.08 19.83 -11.59
N THR A 152 -1.40 19.34 -12.81
CA THR A 152 -1.27 20.17 -14.03
C THR A 152 -2.40 21.19 -14.19
N ILE A 153 -3.57 20.95 -13.59
CA ILE A 153 -4.75 21.80 -13.71
C ILE A 153 -4.92 22.67 -12.46
N ILE A 154 -4.67 22.08 -11.30
CA ILE A 154 -4.78 22.76 -10.01
C ILE A 154 -3.44 23.42 -9.69
N PRO A 155 -3.37 24.74 -9.42
CA PRO A 155 -2.13 25.45 -9.12
C PRO A 155 -1.65 25.15 -7.69
N MET A 156 -1.34 23.89 -7.40
CA MET A 156 -0.87 23.39 -6.11
C MET A 156 0.20 22.31 -6.28
N LEU A 157 1.02 22.11 -5.25
CA LEU A 157 1.99 21.00 -5.25
C LEU A 157 1.26 19.65 -5.16
N PRO A 158 1.81 18.58 -5.77
CA PRO A 158 1.17 17.26 -5.80
C PRO A 158 0.93 16.69 -4.39
N ASP A 159 1.80 17.00 -3.43
CA ASP A 159 1.60 16.63 -2.02
C ASP A 159 0.31 17.27 -1.48
N GLU A 160 0.11 18.57 -1.69
CA GLU A 160 -1.06 19.27 -1.17
C GLU A 160 -2.35 18.82 -1.88
N VAL A 161 -2.28 18.52 -3.18
CA VAL A 161 -3.42 17.97 -3.95
C VAL A 161 -3.93 16.67 -3.35
N LEU A 162 -3.02 15.84 -2.84
CA LEU A 162 -3.34 14.56 -2.21
C LEU A 162 -4.04 14.74 -0.85
N TRP A 163 -3.55 15.66 -0.02
CA TRP A 163 -4.06 15.87 1.35
C TRP A 163 -5.33 16.71 1.42
N LYS A 164 -5.57 17.58 0.42
CA LYS A 164 -6.79 18.41 0.40
C LYS A 164 -8.04 17.61 0.00
N GLY A 165 -9.15 17.96 0.64
CA GLY A 165 -10.47 17.42 0.30
C GLY A 165 -10.91 17.83 -1.10
N SER A 166 -11.71 16.98 -1.75
CA SER A 166 -12.23 17.23 -3.11
C SER A 166 -13.04 18.53 -3.22
N GLY A 167 -13.74 18.94 -2.15
CA GLY A 167 -14.43 20.23 -2.07
C GLY A 167 -13.47 21.43 -2.21
N THR A 168 -12.37 21.43 -1.45
CA THR A 168 -11.35 22.48 -1.54
C THR A 168 -10.65 22.49 -2.90
N LEU A 169 -10.41 21.33 -3.50
CA LEU A 169 -9.88 21.28 -4.87
C LEU A 169 -10.83 21.91 -5.87
N CYS A 170 -12.14 21.69 -5.72
CA CYS A 170 -13.16 22.29 -6.58
C CYS A 170 -13.24 23.82 -6.38
N GLU A 171 -13.16 24.31 -5.14
CA GLU A 171 -13.09 25.75 -4.84
C GLU A 171 -11.90 26.41 -5.55
N ILE A 172 -10.72 25.77 -5.52
CA ILE A 172 -9.52 26.29 -6.17
C ILE A 172 -9.67 26.31 -7.69
N LEU A 173 -10.26 25.27 -8.29
CA LEU A 173 -10.57 25.27 -9.73
C LEU A 173 -11.52 26.40 -10.11
N LEU A 174 -12.56 26.65 -9.29
CA LEU A 174 -13.48 27.77 -9.50
C LEU A 174 -12.76 29.12 -9.36
N MET A 175 -11.86 29.27 -8.40
CA MET A 175 -11.05 30.47 -8.22
C MET A 175 -10.15 30.74 -9.43
N VAL A 176 -9.51 29.72 -10.01
CA VAL A 176 -8.71 29.86 -11.23
C VAL A 176 -9.59 30.34 -12.39
N GLN A 177 -10.77 29.75 -12.59
CA GLN A 177 -11.67 30.13 -13.66
C GLN A 177 -12.20 31.56 -13.51
N VAL A 178 -12.52 31.98 -12.28
CA VAL A 178 -12.98 33.34 -12.00
C VAL A 178 -11.87 34.37 -12.20
N CYS A 179 -10.63 34.03 -11.83
CA CYS A 179 -9.46 34.88 -12.06
C CYS A 179 -9.23 35.12 -13.56
N LEU A 180 -9.47 34.12 -14.41
CA LEU A 180 -9.39 34.26 -15.87
C LEU A 180 -10.48 35.18 -16.44
N VAL A 181 -11.67 35.22 -15.84
CA VAL A 181 -12.80 36.06 -16.30
C VAL A 181 -12.79 37.45 -15.65
N ASN A 182 -11.76 37.76 -14.85
CA ASN A 182 -11.56 39.06 -14.18
C ASN A 182 -12.73 39.46 -13.26
N ILE A 183 -13.45 38.47 -12.73
CA ILE A 183 -14.51 38.68 -11.75
C ILE A 183 -13.85 38.57 -10.36
N PHE A 184 -14.19 39.49 -9.45
CA PHE A 184 -13.63 39.49 -8.10
C PHE A 184 -14.28 38.38 -7.25
N CYS A 185 -13.51 37.34 -6.92
CA CYS A 185 -13.96 36.27 -6.02
C CYS A 185 -13.98 36.78 -4.57
N HIS A 186 -15.17 36.80 -3.94
CA HIS A 186 -15.33 37.19 -2.53
C HIS A 186 -15.17 36.00 -1.54
N VAL A 187 -14.84 34.80 -2.02
CA VAL A 187 -14.84 33.60 -1.19
C VAL A 187 -13.41 33.25 -0.76
N SER A 188 -13.16 33.43 0.54
CA SER A 188 -12.08 32.86 1.34
C SER A 188 -10.65 33.38 1.10
N ILE A 189 -10.38 34.58 1.62
CA ILE A 189 -9.04 35.15 1.87
C ILE A 189 -8.27 34.38 2.98
N THR A 190 -8.71 33.19 3.40
CA THR A 190 -8.11 32.45 4.52
C THR A 190 -6.85 31.64 4.17
N TYR A 191 -6.40 31.60 2.92
CA TYR A 191 -5.20 30.82 2.51
C TYR A 191 -3.98 31.67 2.14
N ALA A 192 -3.99 32.98 2.38
CA ALA A 192 -2.89 33.89 2.00
C ALA A 192 -2.28 34.68 3.19
N SER A 193 -2.48 34.22 4.43
CA SER A 193 -1.92 34.84 5.64
C SER A 193 -1.31 33.84 6.57
#